data_AF-A0A7M2XIW8-F1
#
_entry.id   AF-A0A7M2XIW8-F1
#
_cell.length_a   1.000
_cell.length_b   1.000
_cell.length_c   1.000
_cell.angle_alpha   90.00
_cell.angle_beta   90.00
_cell.angle_gamma   90.00
#
_symmetry.space_group_name_H-M   'P 1'
#
loop_
_entity.id
_entity.type
_entity.pdbx_description
1 polymer ?
#
loop_
_entity_poly.entity_id
_entity_poly.type
_entity_poly.pdbx_seq_one_letter_code
_entity_poly.pdbx_strand_id
1 'polypeptide(L)'
;MSEYLDNGASLAGPGLFDAGHGVSYTPYYLDEERTRLGGLYMWHPCPLTRERLGIDDMAGVGPNAKTGQAWGYENVGDPAHITLIGSVLDPDCGWHGFIRNGRWEPC
;
A
#
# COMPACT_ATOMS: atom_id res chain seq x y z
N MET A 1 -9.73 -8.75 14.86
CA MET A 1 -10.01 -7.31 14.78
C MET A 1 -10.38 -7.03 13.33
N SER A 2 -11.48 -6.32 13.07
CA SER A 2 -11.86 -5.98 11.69
C SER A 2 -11.00 -4.82 11.19
N GLU A 3 -10.66 -4.84 9.90
CA GLU A 3 -9.95 -3.75 9.23
C GLU A 3 -10.92 -2.94 8.39
N TYR A 4 -10.76 -1.63 8.40
CA TYR A 4 -11.65 -0.67 7.73
C TYR A 4 -10.85 0.11 6.70
N LEU A 5 -11.47 0.42 5.56
CA LEU A 5 -10.85 1.23 4.49
C LEU A 5 -11.56 2.58 4.39
N ASP A 6 -10.90 3.55 3.77
CA ASP A 6 -11.52 4.84 3.46
C ASP A 6 -12.70 4.69 2.48
N ASN A 7 -13.62 5.66 2.51
CA ASN A 7 -14.81 5.62 1.66
C ASN A 7 -14.41 5.57 0.18
N GLY A 8 -14.84 4.53 -0.54
CA GLY A 8 -14.53 4.34 -1.96
C GLY A 8 -13.20 3.60 -2.22
N ALA A 9 -12.43 3.28 -1.18
CA ALA A 9 -11.29 2.38 -1.31
C ALA A 9 -11.76 0.92 -1.48
N SER A 10 -11.02 0.19 -2.30
CA SER A 10 -11.21 -1.23 -2.57
C SER A 10 -9.86 -1.94 -2.53
N LEU A 11 -9.87 -3.22 -2.19
CA LEU A 11 -8.69 -4.08 -2.40
C LEU A 11 -8.67 -4.73 -3.77
N ALA A 12 -9.77 -4.63 -4.53
CA ALA A 12 -9.83 -5.02 -5.93
C ALA A 12 -9.44 -3.81 -6.80
N GLY A 13 -8.42 -3.99 -7.65
CA GLY A 13 -7.86 -2.94 -8.50
C GLY A 13 -6.71 -2.19 -7.85
N PRO A 14 -6.33 -1.00 -8.38
CA PRO A 14 -5.20 -0.23 -7.86
C PRO A 14 -5.48 0.33 -6.46
N GLY A 15 -4.40 0.69 -5.76
CA GLY A 15 -4.51 1.41 -4.49
C GLY A 15 -5.14 2.79 -4.67
N LEU A 16 -5.71 3.33 -3.58
CA LEU A 16 -6.41 4.61 -3.56
C LEU A 16 -5.49 5.79 -3.91
N PHE A 17 -4.24 5.76 -3.43
CA PHE A 17 -3.26 6.81 -3.64
C PHE A 17 -2.12 6.33 -4.53
N ASP A 18 -1.89 7.02 -5.64
CA ASP A 18 -0.72 6.80 -6.51
C ASP A 18 0.52 7.44 -5.88
N ALA A 19 1.51 6.60 -5.57
CA ALA A 19 2.77 7.03 -4.99
C ALA A 19 3.88 7.20 -6.05
N GLY A 20 3.57 6.99 -7.33
CA GLY A 20 4.54 7.02 -8.43
C GLY A 20 5.34 5.72 -8.55
N HIS A 21 6.17 5.62 -9.60
CA HIS A 21 6.97 4.42 -9.90
C HIS A 21 6.14 3.12 -10.06
N GLY A 22 4.86 3.25 -10.42
CA GLY A 22 3.92 2.13 -10.51
C GLY A 22 3.52 1.57 -9.13
N VAL A 23 3.78 2.33 -8.07
CA VAL A 23 3.42 2.00 -6.69
C VAL A 23 2.18 2.79 -6.30
N SER A 24 1.22 2.12 -5.67
CA SER A 24 0.06 2.77 -5.06
C SER A 24 -0.24 2.13 -3.72
N TYR A 25 -0.98 2.83 -2.87
CA TYR A 25 -1.32 2.33 -1.54
C TYR A 25 -2.71 2.75 -1.09
N THR A 26 -3.25 1.98 -0.16
CA THR A 26 -4.53 2.23 0.51
C THR A 26 -4.32 2.03 2.01
N PRO A 27 -4.49 3.06 2.84
CA PRO A 27 -4.48 2.92 4.29
C PRO A 27 -5.63 2.03 4.77
N TYR A 28 -5.36 1.22 5.80
CA TYR A 28 -6.40 0.51 6.52
C TYR A 28 -6.35 0.90 8.00
N TYR A 29 -7.53 0.89 8.63
CA TYR A 29 -7.75 1.38 9.98
C TYR A 29 -8.32 0.27 10.87
N LEU A 30 -8.10 0.42 12.17
CA LEU A 30 -8.47 -0.58 13.18
C LEU A 30 -9.82 -0.30 13.85
N ASP A 31 -10.43 0.82 13.48
CA ASP A 31 -11.70 1.33 13.96
C ASP A 31 -12.54 1.87 12.80
N GLU A 32 -13.85 1.82 12.94
CA GLU A 32 -14.80 2.22 11.90
C GLU A 32 -14.79 3.74 11.65
N GLU A 33 -14.43 4.51 12.68
CA GLU A 33 -14.22 5.97 12.59
C GLU A 33 -12.93 6.33 11.83
N ARG A 34 -12.09 5.35 11.48
CA ARG A 34 -10.85 5.51 10.72
C ARG A 34 -9.84 6.46 11.37
N THR A 35 -9.78 6.44 12.70
CA THR A 35 -8.87 7.30 13.48
C THR A 35 -7.56 6.61 13.83
N ARG A 36 -7.51 5.27 13.77
CA ARG A 36 -6.35 4.46 14.17
C ARG A 36 -5.80 3.72 12.97
N LEU A 37 -4.77 4.29 12.35
CA LEU A 37 -4.04 3.65 11.25
C LEU A 37 -3.51 2.28 11.71
N GLY A 38 -3.88 1.23 10.98
CA GLY A 38 -3.36 -0.11 11.17
C GLY A 38 -2.14 -0.39 10.30
N GLY A 39 -2.11 0.22 9.11
CA GLY A 39 -1.01 0.14 8.15
C GLY A 39 -1.48 0.48 6.74
N LEU A 40 -0.70 0.05 5.74
CA LEU A 40 -0.96 0.28 4.32
C LEU A 40 -1.08 -1.06 3.60
N TYR A 41 -2.12 -1.20 2.79
CA TYR A 41 -2.11 -2.11 1.66
C TYR A 41 -1.35 -1.45 0.52
N MET A 42 -0.47 -2.19 -0.14
CA MET A 42 0.44 -1.66 -1.15
C MET A 42 0.39 -2.50 -2.42
N TRP A 43 0.46 -1.80 -3.53
CA TRP A 43 0.58 -2.35 -4.87
C TRP A 43 1.88 -1.86 -5.44
N HIS A 44 2.70 -2.77 -5.95
CA HIS A 44 3.88 -2.43 -6.72
C HIS A 44 3.98 -3.29 -7.99
N PRO A 45 4.83 -2.94 -8.97
CA PRO A 45 4.98 -3.69 -10.21
C PRO A 45 5.69 -5.04 -9.96
N CYS A 46 4.96 -6.03 -9.45
CA CYS A 46 5.49 -7.38 -9.23
C CYS A 46 5.24 -8.26 -10.47
N PRO A 47 6.28 -8.67 -11.21
CA PRO A 47 6.12 -9.56 -12.37
C PRO A 47 5.54 -10.92 -11.97
N LEU A 48 5.91 -11.43 -10.79
CA LEU A 48 5.44 -12.72 -10.29
C LEU A 48 3.96 -12.73 -9.95
N THR A 49 3.40 -11.62 -9.47
CA THR A 49 1.96 -11.51 -9.24
C THR A 49 1.19 -11.59 -10.55
N ARG A 50 1.69 -10.95 -11.63
CA ARG A 50 1.05 -11.01 -12.96
C ARG A 50 1.10 -12.41 -13.55
N GLU A 51 2.27 -13.05 -13.51
CA GLU A 51 2.44 -14.43 -14.01
C GLU A 51 1.60 -15.44 -13.23
N ARG A 52 1.58 -15.34 -11.88
CA ARG A 52 0.80 -16.26 -11.02
C ARG A 52 -0.71 -16.11 -11.19
N LEU A 53 -1.19 -14.88 -11.44
CA LEU A 53 -2.62 -14.64 -11.58
C LEU A 53 -3.11 -14.76 -13.03
N GLY A 54 -2.21 -14.82 -14.02
CA GLY A 54 -2.58 -14.85 -15.44
C GLY A 54 -3.38 -13.62 -15.87
N ILE A 55 -3.13 -12.46 -15.24
CA ILE A 55 -3.85 -11.21 -15.48
C ILE A 55 -2.94 -10.27 -16.26
N ASP A 56 -3.41 -9.88 -17.45
CA ASP A 56 -2.68 -9.00 -18.39
C ASP A 56 -2.95 -7.51 -18.13
N ASP A 57 -3.98 -7.18 -17.35
CA ASP A 57 -4.33 -5.82 -16.94
C ASP A 57 -4.11 -5.57 -15.44
N MET A 58 -3.83 -4.32 -15.06
CA MET A 58 -3.61 -3.94 -13.66
C MET A 58 -4.93 -3.81 -12.86
N ALA A 59 -6.09 -4.02 -13.49
CA ALA A 59 -7.39 -3.70 -12.91
C ALA A 59 -7.91 -4.80 -11.95
N GLY A 60 -7.33 -6.01 -12.00
CA GLY A 60 -7.76 -7.16 -11.19
C GLY A 60 -6.83 -7.55 -10.03
N VAL A 61 -5.65 -6.96 -9.91
CA VAL A 61 -4.63 -7.41 -8.94
C VAL A 61 -4.79 -6.64 -7.64
N GLY A 62 -5.14 -7.36 -6.56
CA GLY A 62 -5.16 -6.79 -5.21
C GLY A 62 -3.76 -6.51 -4.66
N PRO A 63 -3.66 -6.02 -3.41
CA PRO A 63 -2.38 -5.59 -2.86
C PRO A 63 -1.42 -6.76 -2.76
N ASN A 64 -0.17 -6.56 -3.18
CA ASN A 64 0.90 -7.54 -3.14
C ASN A 64 1.92 -7.28 -2.03
N ALA A 65 1.76 -6.18 -1.30
CA ALA A 65 2.46 -5.94 -0.04
C ALA A 65 1.51 -5.33 1.00
N LYS A 66 1.84 -5.52 2.28
CA LYS A 66 1.08 -4.97 3.40
C LYS A 66 2.01 -4.63 4.56
N THR A 67 1.91 -3.40 5.07
CA THR A 67 2.59 -3.00 6.32
C THR A 67 1.65 -3.20 7.52
N GLY A 68 2.13 -2.97 8.74
CA GLY A 68 1.30 -3.15 9.94
C GLY A 68 1.70 -2.25 11.10
N GLN A 69 1.12 -2.51 12.27
CA GLN A 69 1.28 -1.67 13.47
C GLN A 69 2.71 -1.63 14.04
N ALA A 70 3.57 -2.59 13.67
CA ALA A 70 4.97 -2.59 14.08
C ALA A 70 5.82 -1.54 13.35
N TRP A 71 5.30 -0.96 12.27
CA TRP A 71 5.95 0.08 11.49
C TRP A 71 5.62 1.46 12.05
N GLY A 72 6.52 2.43 11.87
CA GLY A 72 6.25 3.83 12.19
C GLY A 72 5.60 4.55 11.00
N TYR A 73 4.72 5.50 11.30
CA TYR A 73 4.06 6.34 10.30
C TYR A 73 4.04 7.81 10.74
N GLU A 74 4.22 8.72 9.81
CA GLU A 74 3.99 10.17 10.00
C GLU A 74 2.88 10.65 9.05
N ASN A 75 2.37 11.86 9.30
CA ASN A 75 1.30 12.49 8.51
C ASN A 75 0.00 11.67 8.46
N VAL A 76 -0.30 10.88 9.50
CA VAL A 76 -1.48 9.99 9.53
C VAL A 76 -2.82 10.72 9.42
N GLY A 77 -2.86 12.03 9.69
CA GLY A 77 -4.06 12.86 9.50
C GLY A 77 -4.31 13.30 8.06
N ASP A 78 -3.35 13.07 7.15
CA ASP A 78 -3.47 13.29 5.71
C ASP A 78 -3.05 12.01 4.95
N PRO A 79 -3.99 11.08 4.74
CA PRO A 79 -3.73 9.78 4.13
C PRO A 79 -3.00 9.83 2.78
N ALA A 80 -3.20 10.90 2.00
CA ALA A 80 -2.55 11.09 0.70
C ALA A 80 -1.07 11.48 0.81
N HIS A 81 -0.60 11.87 2.00
CA HIS A 81 0.75 12.35 2.26
C HIS A 81 1.46 11.58 3.40
N ILE A 82 1.03 10.35 3.68
CA ILE A 82 1.65 9.48 4.69
C ILE A 82 3.15 9.31 4.42
N THR A 83 3.94 9.26 5.49
CA THR A 83 5.35 8.81 5.43
C THR A 83 5.50 7.51 6.21
N LEU A 84 6.12 6.51 5.59
CA LEU A 84 6.47 5.25 6.22
C LEU A 84 7.88 5.34 6.83
N ILE A 85 7.99 5.09 8.13
CA ILE A 85 9.27 5.01 8.82
C ILE A 85 9.79 3.58 8.66
N GLY A 86 10.64 3.38 7.65
CA GLY A 86 11.21 2.09 7.27
C GLY A 86 11.01 1.79 5.78
N SER A 87 11.78 0.84 5.25
CA SER A 87 11.68 0.42 3.85
C SER A 87 10.99 -0.93 3.69
N VAL A 88 10.10 -1.05 2.72
CA VAL A 88 9.48 -2.31 2.31
C VAL A 88 10.38 -3.00 1.29
N LEU A 89 10.66 -4.28 1.50
CA LEU A 89 11.37 -5.16 0.57
C LEU A 89 10.48 -6.35 0.24
N ASP A 90 10.17 -6.55 -1.04
CA ASP A 90 9.61 -7.81 -1.54
C ASP A 90 10.77 -8.76 -1.88
N PRO A 91 10.96 -9.87 -1.13
CA PRO A 91 12.06 -10.80 -1.38
C PRO A 91 11.91 -11.58 -2.69
N ASP A 92 10.70 -11.71 -3.23
CA ASP A 92 10.44 -12.51 -4.43
C ASP A 92 10.84 -11.76 -5.71
N CYS A 93 10.52 -10.46 -5.80
CA CYS A 93 10.84 -9.64 -6.97
C CYS A 93 11.95 -8.60 -6.77
N GLY A 94 12.47 -8.46 -5.53
CA GLY A 94 13.55 -7.53 -5.18
C GLY A 94 13.12 -6.06 -5.12
N TRP A 95 11.83 -5.76 -5.20
CA TRP A 95 11.33 -4.38 -5.09
C TRP A 95 11.59 -3.85 -3.68
N HIS A 96 12.29 -2.71 -3.58
CA HIS A 96 12.76 -2.14 -2.32
C HIS A 96 12.69 -0.61 -2.32
N GLY A 97 12.16 -0.04 -1.24
CA GLY A 97 12.06 1.42 -1.06
C GLY A 97 11.11 1.78 0.09
N PHE A 98 10.68 3.03 0.16
CA PHE A 98 9.78 3.51 1.20
C PHE A 98 8.84 4.61 0.69
N ILE A 99 7.78 4.89 1.44
CA ILE A 99 6.88 6.03 1.16
C ILE A 99 7.33 7.24 1.97
N ARG A 100 7.54 8.38 1.33
CA ARG A 100 7.80 9.67 1.95
C ARG A 100 6.85 10.73 1.40
N ASN A 101 6.07 11.35 2.29
CA ASN A 101 5.09 12.38 1.93
C ASN A 101 4.17 11.96 0.77
N GLY A 102 3.65 10.74 0.83
CA GLY A 102 2.78 10.14 -0.20
C GLY A 102 3.49 9.64 -1.45
N ARG A 103 4.82 9.77 -1.57
CA ARG A 103 5.59 9.37 -2.74
C ARG A 103 6.49 8.18 -2.45
N TRP A 104 6.62 7.29 -3.43
CA TRP A 104 7.55 6.18 -3.39
C TRP A 104 8.97 6.66 -3.69
N GLU A 105 9.91 6.30 -2.83
CA GLU A 105 11.35 6.55 -2.96
C GLU A 105 12.07 5.20 -3.09
N PRO A 106 12.66 4.87 -4.25
CA PRO A 106 13.46 3.66 -4.43
C PRO A 106 14.74 3.71 -3.58
N CYS A 107 15.20 2.54 -3.09
CA CYS A 107 16.49 2.38 -2.43
C CYS A 107 17.64 2.11 -3.42
#